data_AF-A0A6P0DV24-F1
#
_entry.id   AF-A0A6P0DV24-F1
#
_cell.length_a   1.000
_cell.length_b   1.000
_cell.length_c   1.000
_cell.angle_alpha   90.00
_cell.angle_beta   90.00
_cell.angle_gamma   90.00
#
_symmetry.space_group_name_H-M   'P 1'
#
loop_
_entity.id
_entity.type
_entity.pdbx_description
1 polymer ?
#
loop_
_entity_poly.entity_id
_entity_poly.type
_entity_poly.pdbx_seq_one_letter_code
_entity_poly.pdbx_strand_id
1 'polypeptide(L)' 'DVLYEEGDPNGLAQPKMLSIGMHCRLLGRPARFRALQRFLDYVQSHDKVWICRRIDIAQHWIQNHPYAKQPVLSTTA' A
#
# COMPACT_ATOMS: atom_id res chain seq x y z
N ASP A 1 5.71 4.18 -13.01
CA ASP A 1 6.45 3.01 -12.51
C ASP A 1 5.49 1.83 -12.52
N VAL A 2 6.01 0.61 -12.47
CA VAL A 2 5.22 -0.63 -12.63
C VAL A 2 4.02 -0.66 -11.70
N LEU A 3 4.17 -0.24 -10.44
CA LEU A 3 3.06 -0.30 -9.47
C LEU A 3 1.97 0.72 -9.78
N TYR A 4 2.35 1.93 -10.20
CA TYR A 4 1.39 2.96 -10.61
C TYR A 4 0.68 2.57 -11.91
N GLU A 5 1.40 1.96 -12.86
CA GLU A 5 0.87 1.49 -14.15
C GLU A 5 -0.15 0.34 -13.97
N GLU A 6 0.08 -0.61 -13.06
CA GLU A 6 -0.88 -1.65 -12.71
C GLU A 6 -2.20 -1.10 -12.14
N GLY A 7 -2.17 0.10 -11.54
CA GLY A 7 -3.32 0.80 -11.00
C GLY A 7 -4.13 1.60 -12.00
N ASP A 8 -3.69 1.74 -13.26
CA ASP A 8 -4.41 2.52 -14.28
C ASP A 8 -5.82 1.96 -14.51
N PRO A 9 -6.89 2.77 -14.34
CA PRO A 9 -8.26 2.37 -14.67
C PRO A 9 -8.46 1.95 -16.13
N ASN A 10 -7.62 2.43 -17.05
CA ASN A 10 -7.65 2.03 -18.46
C ASN A 10 -6.75 0.81 -18.77
N GLY A 11 -6.01 0.33 -17.75
CA GLY A 11 -5.09 -0.81 -17.85
C GLY A 11 -5.60 -2.00 -17.05
N LEU A 12 -4.77 -2.51 -16.13
CA LEU A 12 -5.10 -3.66 -15.30
C LEU A 12 -6.11 -3.34 -14.19
N ALA A 13 -6.33 -2.06 -13.87
CA ALA A 13 -7.24 -1.58 -12.83
C ALA A 13 -7.06 -2.30 -11.48
N GLN A 14 -5.80 -2.55 -11.11
CA GLN A 14 -5.43 -3.46 -10.03
C GLN A 14 -4.49 -2.78 -9.03
N PRO A 15 -4.94 -1.73 -8.32
CA PRO A 15 -4.09 -1.02 -7.36
C PRO A 15 -3.54 -1.98 -6.28
N LYS A 16 -2.30 -1.71 -5.85
CA LYS A 16 -1.54 -2.49 -4.86
C LYS A 16 -0.85 -1.57 -3.86
N MET A 17 -0.32 -2.15 -2.78
CA MET A 17 0.40 -1.41 -1.74
C MET A 17 1.92 -1.61 -1.83
N LEU A 18 2.68 -0.58 -1.46
CA LEU A 18 4.13 -0.64 -1.26
C LEU A 18 4.47 -0.23 0.18
N SER A 19 5.23 -1.06 0.89
CA SER A 19 5.76 -0.72 2.22
C SER A 19 7.20 -0.25 2.12
N ILE A 20 7.50 0.89 2.76
CA ILE A 20 8.87 1.43 2.84
C ILE A 20 9.40 1.26 4.27
N GLY A 21 10.38 0.38 4.43
CA GLY A 21 11.05 0.15 5.71
C GLY A 21 12.09 1.23 6.01
N MET A 22 11.95 1.93 7.13
CA MET A 22 12.85 3.01 7.52
C MET A 22 13.46 2.74 8.89
N HIS A 23 14.76 3.02 9.03
CA HIS A 23 15.47 2.92 10.31
C HIS A 23 16.28 4.20 10.53
N CYS A 24 16.14 4.81 11.72
CA CYS A 24 16.80 6.08 12.05
C CYS A 24 18.32 6.03 11.82
N ARG A 25 18.98 4.94 12.25
CA ARG A 25 20.44 4.76 12.14
C ARG A 25 20.98 4.64 10.71
N LEU A 26 20.10 4.35 9.74
CA LEU A 26 20.46 4.14 8.33
C LEU A 26 20.01 5.32 7.47
N LEU A 27 18.70 5.57 7.44
CA LEU A 27 18.09 6.54 6.54
C LEU A 27 18.27 7.99 7.01
N GLY A 28 18.44 8.20 8.32
CA GLY A 28 18.70 9.51 8.91
C GLY A 28 20.10 10.07 8.61
N ARG A 29 20.99 9.28 8.00
CA ARG A 29 22.32 9.78 7.61
C ARG A 29 22.17 10.77 6.44
N PRO A 30 22.82 11.94 6.46
CA PRO A 30 22.68 12.96 5.41
C PRO A 30 22.88 12.41 3.99
N ALA A 31 23.87 11.53 3.80
CA ALA A 31 24.14 10.89 2.50
C ALA A 31 23.01 9.99 1.98
N ARG A 32 22.12 9.48 2.85
CA ARG A 32 21.01 8.59 2.47
C ARG A 32 19.65 9.28 2.51
N PHE A 33 19.50 10.32 3.33
CA PHE A 33 18.22 11.02 3.49
C PHE A 33 17.73 11.66 2.19
N ARG A 34 18.64 12.11 1.31
CA ARG A 34 18.30 12.62 -0.03
C ARG A 34 17.49 11.64 -0.87
N ALA A 35 17.72 10.33 -0.71
CA ALA A 35 16.97 9.32 -1.45
C ALA A 35 15.49 9.28 -1.02
N LEU A 36 15.22 9.46 0.28
CA LEU A 36 13.86 9.58 0.79
C LEU A 36 13.16 10.82 0.23
N GLN A 37 13.85 11.97 0.21
CA GLN A 37 13.28 13.21 -0.35
C GLN A 37 12.89 13.02 -1.82
N ARG A 38 13.80 12.49 -2.65
CA ARG A 38 13.52 12.21 -4.07
C ARG A 38 12.37 11.23 -4.28
N PHE A 39 12.26 10.22 -3.41
CA PHE A 39 11.14 9.28 -3.47
C PHE A 39 9.82 9.98 -3.13
N LEU A 40 9.80 10.83 -2.09
CA LEU A 40 8.63 11.61 -1.72
C LEU A 40 8.22 12.58 -2.83
N ASP A 41 9.17 13.25 -3.48
CA ASP A 41 8.90 14.13 -4.62
C ASP A 41 8.30 13.34 -5.79
N TYR A 42 8.83 12.14 -6.07
CA TYR A 42 8.34 11.25 -7.12
C TYR A 42 6.90 10.80 -6.87
N VAL A 43 6.60 10.24 -5.70
CA VAL A 43 5.25 9.72 -5.42
C VAL A 43 4.21 10.85 -5.35
N GLN A 44 4.60 12.05 -4.93
CA GLN A 44 3.71 13.23 -4.91
C GLN A 44 3.48 13.83 -6.30
N SER A 45 4.32 13.51 -7.30
CA SER A 45 4.08 13.92 -8.69
C SER A 45 2.98 13.11 -9.39
N HIS A 46 2.48 12.04 -8.76
CA HIS A 46 1.39 11.22 -9.25
C HIS A 46 0.09 11.54 -8.51
N ASP A 47 -0.99 11.81 -9.25
CA ASP A 47 -2.25 12.28 -8.67
C ASP A 47 -2.94 11.26 -7.74
N LYS A 48 -2.87 9.96 -8.08
CA LYS A 48 -3.69 8.91 -7.45
C LYS A 48 -2.91 8.02 -6.48
N VAL A 49 -1.98 8.61 -5.72
CA VAL A 49 -1.19 7.89 -4.71
C VAL A 49 -1.72 8.14 -3.30
N TRP A 50 -2.04 7.07 -2.57
CA TRP A 50 -2.49 7.16 -1.18
C TRP A 50 -1.34 6.94 -0.19
N ILE A 51 -0.81 8.03 0.37
CA ILE A 51 0.16 7.98 1.47
C ILE A 51 -0.60 7.90 2.79
N CYS A 52 -0.52 6.77 3.47
CA CYS A 52 -1.35 6.49 4.64
C CYS A 52 -0.62 5.75 5.76
N ARG A 53 -1.24 5.74 6.95
CA ARG A 53 -0.78 4.93 8.07
C ARG A 53 -1.31 3.51 7.89
N ARG A 54 -0.61 2.53 8.47
CA ARG A 54 -1.03 1.12 8.45
C ARG A 54 -2.44 0.90 9.02
N ILE A 55 -2.85 1.69 10.00
CA ILE A 55 -4.21 1.61 10.58
C ILE A 55 -5.29 2.03 9.58
N ASP A 56 -5.00 3.01 8.71
CA ASP A 56 -5.96 3.49 7.72
C ASP A 56 -6.19 2.41 6.65
N ILE A 57 -5.15 1.68 6.25
CA ILE A 57 -5.25 0.51 5.37
C ILE A 57 -6.10 -0.58 6.01
N ALA A 58 -5.87 -0.89 7.29
CA ALA A 58 -6.63 -1.91 8.00
C ALA A 58 -8.12 -1.55 8.07
N GLN A 59 -8.44 -0.29 8.38
CA GLN A 59 -9.82 0.22 8.39
C GLN A 59 -10.46 0.14 7.01
N HIS A 60 -9.76 0.59 5.96
CA HIS A 60 -10.21 0.47 4.58
C HIS A 60 -10.51 -0.98 4.21
N TRP A 61 -9.64 -1.92 4.61
CA TRP A 61 -9.83 -3.33 4.32
C TRP A 61 -11.04 -3.93 5.03
N ILE A 62 -11.23 -3.63 6.31
CA ILE A 62 -12.41 -4.09 7.08
C ILE A 62 -13.72 -3.60 6.44
N GLN A 63 -13.72 -2.35 5.97
CA GLN A 63 -14.91 -1.73 5.36
C GLN A 63 -15.23 -2.27 3.96
N ASN A 64 -14.21 -2.43 3.10
CA ASN A 64 -14.41 -2.77 1.69
C ASN A 64 -14.28 -4.28 1.39
N HIS A 65 -13.62 -5.03 2.28
CA HIS A 65 -13.41 -6.47 2.17
C HIS A 65 -13.79 -7.17 3.50
N PRO A 66 -15.08 -7.10 3.90
CA PRO A 66 -15.51 -7.69 5.16
C PRO A 66 -15.33 -9.21 5.16
N TYR A 67 -14.97 -9.75 6.32
CA TYR A 67 -14.80 -11.19 6.49
C TYR A 67 -16.13 -11.92 6.28
N ALA A 68 -16.18 -12.82 5.30
CA ALA A 68 -17.29 -13.75 5.09
C ALA A 68 -16.96 -15.10 5.75
N LYS A 69 -17.64 -15.41 6.87
CA LYS A 69 -17.51 -16.71 7.52
C LYS A 69 -18.06 -17.78 6.59
N GLN A 70 -17.21 -18.73 6.16
CA GLN A 70 -17.69 -19.89 5.42
C GLN A 70 -18.61 -20.73 6.32
N PRO A 71 -19.73 -21.26 5.80
CA PRO A 71 -20.56 -22.17 6.56
C PRO A 71 -19.73 -23.41 6.92
N VAL A 72 -19.75 -23.77 8.20
CA VAL A 72 -19.19 -25.05 8.64
C VAL A 72 -20.06 -26.12 7.98
N LEU A 73 -19.48 -26.91 7.08
CA LEU A 73 -20.14 -28.10 6.55
C LEU A 73 -20.44 -29.02 7.74
N SER A 74 -21.70 -29.08 8.15
CA SER A 74 -22.17 -30.05 9.13
C SER A 74 -22.14 -31.42 8.46
N THR A 75 -21.07 -32.17 8.69
CA THR A 75 -21.03 -33.60 8.38
C THR A 75 -21.97 -34.31 9.34
N THR A 76 -23.25 -34.41 8.98
CA THR A 76 -24.15 -35.39 9.56
C THR A 76 -23.73 -36.75 9.00
N ALA A 77 -23.22 -37.61 9.88
CA ALA A 77 -23.03 -39.03 9.62
C ALA A 77 -24.38 -39.76 9.56
#